data_AF-L9XXE0-F1
#
_entry.id   AF-L9XXE0-F1
#
_cell.length_a   1.000
_cell.length_b   1.000
_cell.length_c   1.000
_cell.angle_alpha   90.00
_cell.angle_beta   90.00
_cell.angle_gamma   90.00
#
_symmetry.space_group_name_H-M   'P 1'
#
loop_
_entity.id
_entity.type
_entity.pdbx_description
1 polymer ?
#
loop_
_entity_poly.entity_id
_entity_poly.type
_entity_poly.pdbx_seq_one_letter_code
_entity_poly.pdbx_strand_id
1 'polypeptide(L)'
;MVAVYRHDVHKARSRSHEHAAEMFRGVRVNESVPRSADADAALLSRPRGEPERTVDAHQSWFRLSLLTGEVTASEAVDDIDAALHELIRCDDATALHEAWLNATVPAVFSESPYYPYTSLKFHTLLVAALLDNYRAGFEFEELFLAVTPRGATPAIVPNRTVLSMPEFTLHVTGDPAGRPAVRLGDVPVRLFADTWARLPEFPFDVDASRRWRVLDAQLRRIRSWSSALQFIEEFVEAFEPGSNSQNRRGAAESRGGRRE
;
A
#
# COMPACT_ATOMS: atom_id res chain seq x y z
N MET A 1 17.01 1.62 -8.88
CA MET A 1 15.75 1.35 -8.15
C MET A 1 15.54 2.30 -6.98
N VAL A 2 16.57 2.64 -6.19
CA VAL A 2 16.54 3.60 -5.05
C VAL A 2 15.63 4.83 -5.24
N ALA A 3 15.75 5.56 -6.34
CA ALA A 3 14.98 6.78 -6.60
C ALA A 3 13.45 6.59 -6.48
N VAL A 4 12.91 5.40 -6.81
CA VAL A 4 11.48 5.10 -6.66
C VAL A 4 11.04 5.21 -5.21
N TYR A 5 11.82 4.69 -4.28
CA TYR A 5 11.49 4.74 -2.85
C TYR A 5 11.64 6.13 -2.24
N ARG A 6 12.04 7.13 -3.05
CA ARG A 6 12.29 8.51 -2.64
C ARG A 6 11.47 9.53 -3.44
N HIS A 7 10.79 9.12 -4.51
CA HIS A 7 10.17 10.04 -5.50
C HIS A 7 8.97 10.84 -4.96
N ASP A 8 8.29 10.31 -3.94
CA ASP A 8 7.05 10.88 -3.41
C ASP A 8 7.16 11.27 -1.93
N VAL A 9 8.39 11.45 -1.43
CA VAL A 9 8.66 11.89 -0.06
C VAL A 9 7.98 13.22 0.27
N HIS A 10 7.78 14.09 -0.73
CA HIS A 10 7.04 15.35 -0.55
C HIS A 10 5.59 15.13 -0.09
N LYS A 11 4.93 14.03 -0.46
CA LYS A 11 3.54 13.72 -0.08
C LYS A 11 3.41 13.39 1.41
N ALA A 12 4.34 12.60 1.94
CA ALA A 12 4.44 12.31 3.39
C ALA A 12 4.82 13.55 4.23
N ARG A 13 5.21 14.65 3.57
CA ARG A 13 5.49 15.95 4.20
C ARG A 13 4.38 16.96 3.93
N SER A 14 3.23 16.50 3.43
CA SER A 14 2.07 17.31 3.09
C SER A 14 2.34 18.44 2.11
N ARG A 15 3.22 18.22 1.13
CA ARG A 15 3.57 19.20 0.10
C ARG A 15 3.02 18.77 -1.26
N SER A 16 2.68 19.75 -2.10
CA SER A 16 2.43 19.49 -3.51
C SER A 16 3.74 19.24 -4.26
N HIS A 17 3.63 18.67 -5.46
CA HIS A 17 4.78 18.41 -6.33
C HIS A 17 5.56 19.70 -6.67
N GLU A 18 4.86 20.82 -6.90
CA GLU A 18 5.47 22.14 -7.16
C GLU A 18 6.35 22.66 -6.02
N HIS A 19 6.10 22.18 -4.80
CA HIS A 19 6.86 22.54 -3.60
C HIS A 19 7.75 21.39 -3.09
N ALA A 20 7.98 20.37 -3.94
CA ALA A 20 8.84 19.25 -3.61
C ALA A 20 10.31 19.71 -3.55
N ALA A 21 10.94 19.53 -2.39
CA ALA A 21 12.37 19.80 -2.24
C ALA A 21 13.18 18.66 -2.85
N GLU A 22 14.30 18.96 -3.51
CA GLU A 22 15.21 17.93 -4.05
C GLU A 22 15.99 17.17 -2.96
N MET A 23 16.05 17.74 -1.75
CA MET A 23 16.79 17.19 -0.62
C MET A 23 15.90 17.09 0.61
N PHE A 24 16.04 16.00 1.36
CA PHE A 24 15.44 15.80 2.66
C PHE A 24 16.48 15.22 3.62
N ARG A 25 16.89 16.02 4.62
CA ARG A 25 17.86 15.62 5.66
C ARG A 25 19.17 15.02 5.08
N GLY A 26 19.64 15.57 3.96
CA GLY A 26 20.87 15.13 3.29
C GLY A 26 20.68 14.01 2.26
N VAL A 27 19.47 13.47 2.11
CA VAL A 27 19.12 12.46 1.11
C VAL A 27 18.47 13.14 -0.11
N ARG A 28 18.89 12.75 -1.32
CA ARG A 28 18.24 13.20 -2.57
C ARG A 28 16.90 12.51 -2.74
N VAL A 29 15.85 13.30 -2.99
CA VAL A 29 14.45 12.84 -3.04
C VAL A 29 13.68 13.52 -4.17
N ASN A 30 12.47 13.03 -4.44
CA ASN A 30 11.56 13.57 -5.44
C ASN A 30 12.10 13.59 -6.88
N GLU A 31 13.00 12.65 -7.19
CA GLU A 31 13.49 12.43 -8.54
C GLU A 31 12.40 11.75 -9.39
N SER A 32 12.29 12.17 -10.65
CA SER A 32 11.32 11.58 -11.57
C SER A 32 11.59 10.08 -11.76
N VAL A 33 10.51 9.29 -11.75
CA VAL A 33 10.57 7.85 -12.02
C VAL A 33 10.47 7.62 -13.53
N PRO A 34 11.42 6.88 -14.14
CA PRO A 34 11.43 6.67 -15.59
C PRO A 34 10.38 5.63 -16.04
N ARG A 35 10.22 5.49 -17.37
CA ARG A 35 9.38 4.47 -18.03
C ARG A 35 7.91 4.51 -17.58
N SER A 36 7.34 5.69 -17.41
CA SER A 36 5.94 5.93 -16.98
C SER A 36 5.49 5.21 -15.69
N ALA A 37 6.37 4.56 -14.93
CA ALA A 37 5.97 3.67 -13.85
C ALA A 37 5.17 4.37 -12.74
N ASP A 38 5.50 5.63 -12.43
CA ASP A 38 4.72 6.45 -11.49
C ASP A 38 3.32 6.77 -12.03
N ALA A 39 3.24 7.22 -13.29
CA ALA A 39 1.96 7.49 -13.95
C ALA A 39 1.08 6.25 -14.05
N ASP A 40 1.64 5.10 -14.42
CA ASP A 40 0.90 3.84 -14.55
C ASP A 40 0.41 3.33 -13.18
N ALA A 41 1.24 3.42 -12.13
CA ALA A 41 0.83 3.07 -10.77
C ALA A 41 -0.30 3.97 -10.25
N ALA A 42 -0.25 5.27 -10.57
CA ALA A 42 -1.34 6.20 -10.28
C ALA A 42 -2.64 5.73 -10.94
N LEU A 43 -2.62 5.29 -12.21
CA LEU A 43 -3.81 4.79 -12.90
C LEU A 43 -4.39 3.49 -12.31
N LEU A 44 -3.59 2.71 -11.59
CA LEU A 44 -4.09 1.57 -10.83
C LEU A 44 -4.93 2.01 -9.61
N SER A 45 -4.70 3.21 -9.08
CA SER A 45 -5.33 3.67 -7.84
C SER A 45 -6.39 4.75 -8.04
N ARG A 46 -6.22 5.62 -9.05
CA ARG A 46 -7.08 6.78 -9.32
C ARG A 46 -7.54 6.86 -10.79
N PRO A 47 -8.72 7.47 -11.06
CA PRO A 47 -9.20 7.70 -12.42
C PRO A 47 -8.21 8.47 -13.29
N ARG A 48 -8.31 8.29 -14.61
CA ARG A 48 -7.67 9.18 -15.58
C ARG A 48 -8.33 10.56 -15.56
N GLY A 49 -7.56 11.60 -15.84
CA GLY A 49 -8.04 12.96 -15.99
C GLY A 49 -7.81 13.82 -14.75
N GLU A 50 -8.46 14.99 -14.74
CA GLU A 50 -8.38 15.93 -13.63
C GLU A 50 -8.96 15.32 -12.34
N PRO A 51 -8.27 15.42 -11.20
CA PRO A 51 -8.76 14.85 -9.96
C PRO A 51 -10.06 15.50 -9.50
N GLU A 52 -11.15 14.75 -9.53
CA GLU A 52 -12.38 15.10 -8.82
C GLU A 52 -12.30 14.62 -7.37
N ARG A 53 -12.56 15.53 -6.45
CA ARG A 53 -12.50 15.26 -5.01
C ARG A 53 -13.58 14.25 -4.63
N THR A 54 -13.19 13.14 -4.02
CA THR A 54 -14.16 12.10 -3.65
C THR A 54 -14.80 12.34 -2.28
N VAL A 55 -14.25 13.24 -1.45
CA VAL A 55 -14.77 13.60 -0.13
C VAL A 55 -14.62 15.11 0.12
N ASP A 56 -15.74 15.85 0.05
CA ASP A 56 -15.80 17.32 0.09
C ASP A 56 -15.36 17.98 1.41
N ALA A 57 -15.21 17.21 2.49
CA ALA A 57 -14.71 17.70 3.78
C ALA A 57 -13.22 17.37 4.03
N HIS A 58 -12.62 16.47 3.23
CA HIS A 58 -11.23 16.04 3.43
C HIS A 58 -10.24 16.87 2.60
N GLN A 59 -9.42 17.72 3.24
CA GLN A 59 -8.34 18.51 2.61
C GLN A 59 -7.01 18.22 3.30
N SER A 60 -6.64 16.94 3.32
CA SER A 60 -5.45 16.47 4.01
C SER A 60 -4.74 15.42 3.17
N TRP A 61 -3.44 15.28 3.38
CA TRP A 61 -2.66 14.16 2.86
C TRP A 61 -2.83 12.90 3.70
N PHE A 62 -3.30 13.02 4.95
CA PHE A 62 -3.63 11.86 5.78
C PHE A 62 -4.72 11.01 5.11
N ARG A 63 -4.59 9.69 5.18
CA ARG A 63 -5.51 8.74 4.56
C ARG A 63 -6.77 8.59 5.41
N LEU A 64 -7.89 8.25 4.78
CA LEU A 64 -9.06 7.66 5.43
C LEU A 64 -8.96 6.13 5.36
N SER A 65 -9.14 5.45 6.49
CA SER A 65 -9.22 3.99 6.51
C SER A 65 -10.50 3.53 5.80
N LEU A 66 -10.39 2.56 4.88
CA LEU A 66 -11.59 1.91 4.33
C LEU A 66 -12.24 0.97 5.36
N LEU A 67 -11.49 0.51 6.36
CA LEU A 67 -11.97 -0.39 7.39
C LEU A 67 -12.80 0.36 8.45
N THR A 68 -12.32 1.50 8.93
CA THR A 68 -12.98 2.25 10.02
C THR A 68 -13.73 3.50 9.53
N GLY A 69 -13.36 4.04 8.37
CA GLY A 69 -13.86 5.33 7.88
C GLY A 69 -13.21 6.54 8.55
N GLU A 70 -12.27 6.34 9.46
CA GLU A 70 -11.61 7.39 10.22
C GLU A 70 -10.33 7.88 9.53
N VAL A 71 -9.93 9.13 9.80
CA VAL A 71 -8.63 9.65 9.39
C VAL A 71 -7.56 8.85 10.13
N THR A 72 -6.63 8.26 9.40
CA THR A 72 -5.43 7.66 9.96
C THR A 72 -4.56 8.79 10.50
N ALA A 73 -4.77 9.13 11.78
CA ALA A 73 -4.05 10.19 12.44
C ALA A 73 -2.63 9.75 12.82
N SER A 74 -1.72 10.72 12.82
CA SER A 74 -0.33 10.62 13.27
C SER A 74 -0.14 10.26 14.74
N GLU A 75 -1.20 9.99 15.52
CA GLU A 75 -1.08 9.72 16.97
C GLU A 75 -0.14 8.53 17.28
N ALA A 76 0.14 7.68 16.29
CA ALA A 76 1.06 6.55 16.40
C ALA A 76 2.53 6.87 16.08
N VAL A 77 2.87 8.07 15.59
CA VAL A 77 4.24 8.41 15.14
C VAL A 77 4.68 9.74 15.73
N ASP A 78 5.50 9.69 16.78
CA ASP A 78 5.98 10.87 17.52
C ASP A 78 6.82 11.83 16.66
N ASP A 79 7.56 11.32 15.67
CA ASP A 79 8.33 12.12 14.70
C ASP A 79 8.26 11.52 13.29
N ILE A 80 7.30 11.99 12.49
CA ILE A 80 7.13 11.60 11.08
C ILE A 80 8.41 11.82 10.28
N ASP A 81 9.08 12.96 10.47
CA ASP A 81 10.24 13.34 9.67
C ASP A 81 11.44 12.44 9.98
N ALA A 82 11.67 12.08 11.24
CA ALA A 82 12.71 11.14 11.63
C ALA A 82 12.42 9.73 11.10
N ALA A 83 11.19 9.23 11.27
CA ALA A 83 10.81 7.91 10.79
C ALA A 83 10.86 7.81 9.25
N LEU A 84 10.45 8.87 8.55
CA LEU A 84 10.58 8.95 7.09
C LEU A 84 12.04 8.99 6.65
N HIS A 85 12.91 9.70 7.38
CA HIS A 85 14.34 9.71 7.09
C HIS A 85 14.98 8.33 7.28
N GLU A 86 14.66 7.65 8.37
CA GLU A 86 15.11 6.27 8.62
C GLU A 86 14.67 5.32 7.51
N LEU A 87 13.44 5.49 6.99
CA LEU A 87 12.92 4.70 5.88
C LEU A 87 13.71 4.89 4.57
N ILE A 88 14.21 6.10 4.28
CA ILE A 88 14.78 6.42 2.96
C ILE A 88 16.31 6.53 2.92
N ARG A 89 17.00 6.58 4.08
CA ARG A 89 18.45 6.85 4.15
C ARG A 89 19.33 5.75 3.59
N CYS A 90 18.81 4.53 3.42
CA CYS A 90 19.56 3.43 2.81
C CYS A 90 19.72 3.65 1.30
N ASP A 91 20.91 3.37 0.74
CA ASP A 91 21.17 3.44 -0.71
C ASP A 91 21.08 2.07 -1.41
N ASP A 92 20.65 1.02 -0.69
CA ASP A 92 20.36 -0.28 -1.28
C ASP A 92 18.87 -0.41 -1.59
N ALA A 93 18.55 -0.70 -2.85
CA ALA A 93 17.16 -0.76 -3.29
C ALA A 93 16.39 -1.95 -2.71
N THR A 94 17.05 -3.07 -2.45
CA THR A 94 16.40 -4.26 -1.87
C THR A 94 16.07 -4.01 -0.41
N ALA A 95 16.98 -3.40 0.35
CA ALA A 95 16.76 -3.00 1.73
C ALA A 95 15.66 -1.92 1.82
N LEU A 96 15.65 -0.95 0.91
CA LEU A 96 14.56 0.03 0.82
C LEU A 96 13.22 -0.66 0.54
N HIS A 97 13.17 -1.61 -0.39
CA HIS A 97 11.95 -2.35 -0.69
C HIS A 97 11.37 -3.06 0.53
N GLU A 98 12.22 -3.79 1.26
CA GLU A 98 11.84 -4.48 2.48
C GLU A 98 11.41 -3.51 3.58
N ALA A 99 12.12 -2.38 3.75
CA ALA A 99 11.74 -1.34 4.69
C ALA A 99 10.36 -0.75 4.35
N TRP A 100 10.08 -0.48 3.06
CA TRP A 100 8.78 0.02 2.60
C TRP A 100 7.65 -0.99 2.79
N LEU A 101 7.89 -2.29 2.61
CA LEU A 101 6.89 -3.33 2.89
C LEU A 101 6.44 -3.31 4.36
N ASN A 102 7.34 -3.00 5.28
CA ASN A 102 7.08 -2.99 6.72
C ASN A 102 6.75 -1.58 7.28
N ALA A 103 6.79 -0.55 6.45
CA ALA A 103 6.65 0.83 6.92
C ALA A 103 5.20 1.16 7.32
N THR A 104 5.04 1.86 8.43
CA THR A 104 3.74 2.36 8.93
C THR A 104 3.51 3.82 8.55
N VAL A 105 4.55 4.66 8.61
CA VAL A 105 4.47 6.09 8.29
C VAL A 105 3.89 6.37 6.90
N PRO A 106 4.42 5.83 5.78
CA PRO A 106 3.83 6.09 4.48
C PRO A 106 2.42 5.49 4.31
N ALA A 107 1.97 4.57 5.17
CA ALA A 107 0.61 4.01 5.12
C ALA A 107 -0.46 4.98 5.68
N VAL A 108 -0.06 5.95 6.51
CA VAL A 108 -0.97 6.98 7.03
C VAL A 108 -1.26 8.08 6.02
N PHE A 109 -0.50 8.14 4.93
CA PHE A 109 -0.67 9.14 3.87
C PHE A 109 -1.36 8.54 2.65
N SER A 110 -2.22 9.34 2.04
CA SER A 110 -2.80 9.09 0.73
C SER A 110 -1.81 9.41 -0.39
N GLU A 111 -2.00 8.76 -1.54
CA GLU A 111 -1.25 9.09 -2.77
C GLU A 111 -1.60 10.49 -3.28
N SER A 112 -2.84 10.93 -3.01
CA SER A 112 -3.39 12.20 -3.44
C SER A 112 -4.48 12.68 -2.47
N PRO A 113 -4.50 13.97 -2.09
CA PRO A 113 -5.53 14.51 -1.20
C PRO A 113 -6.94 14.44 -1.79
N TYR A 114 -7.07 14.29 -3.12
CA TYR A 114 -8.35 14.11 -3.82
C TYR A 114 -8.93 12.70 -3.67
N TYR A 115 -8.08 11.71 -3.37
CA TYR A 115 -8.42 10.30 -3.24
C TYR A 115 -7.96 9.76 -1.88
N PRO A 116 -8.63 10.17 -0.78
CA PRO A 116 -8.15 9.96 0.57
C PRO A 116 -8.09 8.50 1.01
N TYR A 117 -8.66 7.55 0.25
CA TYR A 117 -8.57 6.11 0.54
C TYR A 117 -7.36 5.43 -0.12
N THR A 118 -6.60 6.12 -0.96
CA THR A 118 -5.36 5.59 -1.56
C THR A 118 -4.24 5.53 -0.52
N SER A 119 -3.18 4.76 -0.75
CA SER A 119 -2.05 4.65 0.18
C SER A 119 -0.74 5.00 -0.51
N LEU A 120 0.03 5.92 0.08
CA LEU A 120 1.35 6.31 -0.41
C LEU A 120 2.35 5.14 -0.34
N LYS A 121 2.28 4.32 0.71
CA LYS A 121 3.04 3.07 0.83
C LYS A 121 2.82 2.18 -0.38
N PHE A 122 1.56 1.83 -0.64
CA PHE A 122 1.25 0.89 -1.71
C PHE A 122 1.37 1.49 -3.10
N HIS A 123 1.16 2.80 -3.28
CA HIS A 123 1.55 3.48 -4.51
C HIS A 123 3.04 3.27 -4.79
N THR A 124 3.91 3.60 -3.83
CA THR A 124 5.36 3.48 -4.01
C THR A 124 5.81 2.04 -4.29
N LEU A 125 5.22 1.05 -3.62
CA LEU A 125 5.48 -0.37 -3.89
C LEU A 125 5.03 -0.80 -5.29
N LEU A 126 3.88 -0.31 -5.76
CA LEU A 126 3.40 -0.55 -7.13
C LEU A 126 4.33 0.11 -8.16
N VAL A 127 4.77 1.36 -7.93
CA VAL A 127 5.76 2.03 -8.79
C VAL A 127 7.05 1.23 -8.90
N ALA A 128 7.53 0.68 -7.78
CA ALA A 128 8.73 -0.13 -7.77
C ALA A 128 8.56 -1.42 -8.60
N ALA A 129 7.43 -2.10 -8.43
CA ALA A 129 7.14 -3.32 -9.17
C ALA A 129 6.96 -3.07 -10.67
N LEU A 130 6.29 -2.00 -11.06
CA LEU A 130 6.17 -1.62 -12.47
C LEU A 130 7.54 -1.26 -13.05
N LEU A 131 8.29 -0.36 -12.41
CA LEU A 131 9.60 0.06 -12.93
C LEU A 131 10.57 -1.11 -13.08
N ASP A 132 10.63 -1.99 -12.09
CA ASP A 132 11.51 -3.15 -12.15
C ASP A 132 11.09 -4.08 -13.30
N ASN A 133 9.80 -4.15 -13.67
CA ASN A 133 9.27 -5.05 -14.72
C ASN A 133 9.60 -4.47 -16.08
N TYR A 134 9.34 -3.17 -16.22
CA TYR A 134 9.67 -2.41 -17.41
C TYR A 134 11.18 -2.37 -17.67
N ARG A 135 12.01 -2.43 -16.62
CA ARG A 135 13.47 -2.57 -16.75
C ARG A 135 13.90 -3.98 -17.17
N ALA A 136 13.14 -5.00 -16.78
CA ALA A 136 13.34 -6.38 -17.20
C ALA A 136 12.81 -6.67 -18.62
N GLY A 137 12.16 -5.68 -19.26
CA GLY A 137 11.70 -5.76 -20.64
C GLY A 137 10.25 -6.21 -20.81
N PHE A 138 9.49 -6.33 -19.72
CA PHE A 138 8.06 -6.60 -19.78
C PHE A 138 7.27 -5.31 -19.99
N GLU A 139 6.23 -5.38 -20.79
CA GLU A 139 5.19 -4.36 -20.91
C GLU A 139 4.09 -4.57 -19.87
N PHE A 140 3.24 -3.56 -19.63
CA PHE A 140 2.16 -3.67 -18.62
C PHE A 140 1.23 -4.86 -18.86
N GLU A 141 0.91 -5.12 -20.14
CA GLU A 141 -0.01 -6.20 -20.52
C GLU A 141 0.54 -7.60 -20.18
N GLU A 142 1.85 -7.73 -20.01
CA GLU A 142 2.51 -8.98 -19.66
C GLU A 142 2.57 -9.21 -18.16
N LEU A 143 2.05 -8.28 -17.34
CA LEU A 143 2.15 -8.36 -15.89
C LEU A 143 1.03 -9.18 -15.27
N PHE A 144 1.40 -9.89 -14.21
CA PHE A 144 0.52 -10.71 -13.41
C PHE A 144 0.53 -10.26 -11.95
N LEU A 145 -0.63 -10.39 -11.30
CA LEU A 145 -0.70 -10.51 -9.85
C LEU A 145 -0.45 -11.98 -9.51
N ALA A 146 0.69 -12.28 -8.90
CA ALA A 146 1.07 -13.62 -8.46
C ALA A 146 0.97 -13.74 -6.94
N VAL A 147 0.50 -14.88 -6.47
CA VAL A 147 0.33 -15.22 -5.06
C VAL A 147 1.40 -16.21 -4.64
N THR A 148 2.10 -15.93 -3.54
CA THR A 148 2.97 -16.90 -2.87
C THR A 148 2.34 -17.26 -1.51
N PRO A 149 1.86 -18.50 -1.32
CA PRO A 149 1.32 -18.94 -0.03
C PRO A 149 2.39 -18.95 1.08
N ARG A 150 1.94 -18.92 2.34
CA ARG A 150 2.83 -19.08 3.50
C ARG A 150 3.72 -20.32 3.36
N GLY A 151 5.01 -20.13 3.60
CA GLY A 151 6.01 -21.20 3.54
C GLY A 151 6.45 -21.60 2.13
N ALA A 152 5.86 -21.03 1.08
CA ALA A 152 6.35 -21.18 -0.28
C ALA A 152 7.48 -20.18 -0.57
N THR A 153 8.28 -20.49 -1.60
CA THR A 153 9.39 -19.65 -2.04
C THR A 153 9.12 -19.10 -3.45
N PRO A 154 9.63 -17.89 -3.77
CA PRO A 154 10.31 -16.94 -2.89
C PRO A 154 9.33 -16.18 -1.99
N ALA A 155 9.65 -16.05 -0.69
CA ALA A 155 8.81 -15.30 0.25
C ALA A 155 8.73 -13.81 -0.12
N ILE A 156 9.89 -13.19 -0.38
CA ILE A 156 9.98 -11.80 -0.87
C ILE A 156 10.79 -11.82 -2.17
N VAL A 157 10.30 -11.10 -3.18
CA VAL A 157 11.02 -10.85 -4.42
C VAL A 157 11.33 -9.35 -4.46
N PRO A 158 12.63 -8.95 -4.45
CA PRO A 158 13.02 -7.55 -4.45
C PRO A 158 12.32 -6.74 -5.52
N ASN A 159 11.81 -5.58 -5.14
CA ASN A 159 11.02 -4.63 -5.92
C ASN A 159 9.71 -5.16 -6.52
N ARG A 160 9.43 -6.47 -6.46
CA ARG A 160 8.27 -7.13 -7.10
C ARG A 160 7.16 -7.46 -6.11
N THR A 161 7.51 -7.78 -4.87
CA THR A 161 6.52 -7.96 -3.79
C THR A 161 5.83 -6.63 -3.50
N VAL A 162 4.51 -6.61 -3.51
CA VAL A 162 3.71 -5.41 -3.21
C VAL A 162 2.95 -5.51 -1.90
N LEU A 163 2.83 -6.71 -1.33
CA LEU A 163 2.23 -6.96 -0.02
C LEU A 163 2.82 -8.23 0.58
N SER A 164 3.16 -8.20 1.86
CA SER A 164 3.64 -9.36 2.62
C SER A 164 2.81 -9.53 3.89
N MET A 165 2.00 -10.58 3.93
CA MET A 165 1.20 -10.97 5.09
C MET A 165 1.70 -12.30 5.68
N PRO A 166 1.40 -12.61 6.95
CA PRO A 166 1.76 -13.90 7.54
C PRO A 166 1.26 -15.12 6.75
N GLU A 167 0.08 -15.02 6.14
CA GLU A 167 -0.54 -16.10 5.38
C GLU A 167 -0.14 -16.16 3.91
N PHE A 168 0.24 -15.04 3.29
CA PHE A 168 0.55 -14.97 1.86
C PHE A 168 1.30 -13.71 1.48
N THR A 169 1.95 -13.74 0.33
CA THR A 169 2.59 -12.58 -0.30
C THR A 169 2.00 -12.35 -1.69
N LEU A 170 1.83 -11.08 -2.07
CA LEU A 170 1.42 -10.67 -3.41
C LEU A 170 2.59 -10.05 -4.16
N HIS A 171 2.72 -10.40 -5.44
CA HIS A 171 3.76 -9.89 -6.32
C HIS A 171 3.15 -9.37 -7.62
N VAL A 172 3.69 -8.28 -8.14
CA VAL A 172 3.44 -7.84 -9.51
C VAL A 172 4.65 -8.20 -10.36
N THR A 173 4.48 -9.12 -11.32
CA THR A 173 5.60 -9.75 -12.05
C THR A 173 5.22 -10.12 -13.48
N GLY A 174 6.16 -9.99 -14.43
CA GLY A 174 6.03 -10.55 -15.78
C GLY A 174 6.27 -12.05 -15.86
N ASP A 175 6.91 -12.63 -14.82
CA ASP A 175 7.14 -14.07 -14.70
C ASP A 175 6.57 -14.59 -13.36
N PRO A 176 5.41 -15.27 -13.37
CA PRO A 176 4.83 -15.85 -12.17
C PRO A 176 5.57 -17.12 -11.70
N ALA A 177 6.46 -17.71 -12.51
CA ALA A 177 7.25 -18.90 -12.16
C ALA A 177 6.40 -20.06 -11.61
N GLY A 178 5.24 -20.32 -12.23
CA GLY A 178 4.32 -21.40 -11.85
C GLY A 178 3.44 -21.12 -10.62
N ARG A 179 3.54 -19.94 -10.00
CA ARG A 179 2.65 -19.53 -8.89
C ARG A 179 1.23 -19.26 -9.38
N PRO A 180 0.20 -19.41 -8.52
CA PRO A 180 -1.15 -18.94 -8.81
C PRO A 180 -1.12 -17.46 -9.19
N ALA A 181 -1.53 -17.16 -10.42
CA ALA A 181 -1.37 -15.82 -10.97
C ALA A 181 -2.46 -15.48 -11.99
N VAL A 182 -2.72 -14.18 -12.14
CA VAL A 182 -3.71 -13.63 -13.07
C VAL A 182 -3.19 -12.35 -13.71
N ARG A 183 -3.45 -12.16 -15.02
CA ARG A 183 -3.04 -10.94 -15.73
C ARG A 183 -3.72 -9.70 -15.14
N LEU A 184 -2.95 -8.62 -15.00
CA LEU A 184 -3.43 -7.32 -14.52
C LEU A 184 -4.46 -6.70 -15.49
N GLY A 185 -4.29 -6.94 -16.78
CA GLY A 185 -5.08 -6.36 -17.87
C GLY A 185 -4.16 -5.77 -18.94
N ASP A 186 -4.72 -5.21 -20.00
CA ASP A 186 -3.93 -4.72 -21.14
C ASP A 186 -3.40 -3.29 -20.91
N VAL A 187 -4.01 -2.53 -19.98
CA VAL A 187 -3.60 -1.16 -19.64
C VAL A 187 -3.71 -0.90 -18.13
N PRO A 188 -2.91 0.04 -17.59
CA PRO A 188 -3.04 0.44 -16.19
C PRO A 188 -4.39 1.10 -15.92
N VAL A 189 -5.23 0.44 -15.12
CA VAL A 189 -6.56 0.91 -14.70
C VAL A 189 -6.95 0.32 -13.33
N ARG A 190 -7.94 0.94 -12.68
CA ARG A 190 -8.52 0.52 -11.39
C ARG A 190 -9.36 -0.77 -11.51
N LEU A 191 -8.70 -1.90 -11.69
CA LEU A 191 -9.31 -3.23 -11.86
C LEU A 191 -8.90 -4.23 -10.76
N PHE A 192 -8.61 -3.78 -9.54
CA PHE A 192 -8.21 -4.69 -8.47
C PHE A 192 -9.29 -5.77 -8.21
N ALA A 193 -10.54 -5.38 -7.99
CA ALA A 193 -11.65 -6.30 -7.75
C ALA A 193 -11.79 -7.40 -8.81
N ASP A 194 -11.72 -7.02 -10.10
CA ASP A 194 -11.84 -7.96 -11.21
C ASP A 194 -10.61 -8.87 -11.32
N THR A 195 -9.43 -8.36 -10.98
CA THR A 195 -8.20 -9.15 -10.94
C THR A 195 -8.23 -10.15 -9.80
N TRP A 196 -8.62 -9.71 -8.59
CA TRP A 196 -8.81 -10.55 -7.42
C TRP A 196 -9.82 -11.66 -7.67
N ALA A 197 -10.96 -11.33 -8.27
CA ALA A 197 -12.04 -12.30 -8.55
C ALA A 197 -11.64 -13.40 -9.55
N ARG A 198 -10.62 -13.16 -10.37
CA ARG A 198 -10.10 -14.08 -11.40
C ARG A 198 -8.88 -14.89 -10.93
N LEU A 199 -8.43 -14.73 -9.69
CA LEU A 199 -7.34 -15.54 -9.16
C LEU A 199 -7.72 -17.04 -9.24
N PRO A 200 -6.83 -17.90 -9.77
CA PRO A 200 -7.13 -19.33 -9.89
C PRO A 200 -7.18 -20.05 -8.54
N GLU A 201 -6.49 -19.50 -7.53
CA GLU A 201 -6.47 -19.98 -6.16
C GLU A 201 -6.45 -18.77 -5.21
N PHE A 202 -7.27 -18.80 -4.16
CA PHE A 202 -7.27 -17.73 -3.16
C PHE A 202 -6.12 -17.92 -2.17
N PRO A 203 -5.44 -16.84 -1.75
CA PRO A 203 -4.29 -16.90 -0.84
C PRO A 203 -4.61 -17.39 0.57
N PHE A 204 -5.89 -17.54 0.91
CA PHE A 204 -6.36 -17.98 2.22
C PHE A 204 -7.63 -18.83 2.04
N ASP A 205 -7.87 -19.72 3.01
CA ASP A 205 -9.09 -20.51 3.06
C ASP A 205 -10.29 -19.60 3.37
N VAL A 206 -11.01 -19.22 2.32
CA VAL A 206 -12.20 -18.39 2.39
C VAL A 206 -13.26 -19.02 3.30
N ASP A 207 -13.37 -20.35 3.33
CA ASP A 207 -14.40 -21.06 4.07
C ASP A 207 -14.03 -21.39 5.52
N ALA A 208 -12.74 -21.40 5.84
CA ALA A 208 -12.23 -21.67 7.20
C ALA A 208 -12.81 -20.76 8.27
N SER A 209 -13.17 -19.50 7.92
CA SER A 209 -13.69 -18.57 8.92
C SER A 209 -14.52 -17.43 8.33
N ARG A 210 -15.39 -16.86 9.17
CA ARG A 210 -16.15 -15.65 8.81
C ARG A 210 -15.25 -14.48 8.42
N ARG A 211 -14.07 -14.33 9.05
CA ARG A 211 -13.15 -13.22 8.73
C ARG A 211 -12.68 -13.28 7.28
N TRP A 212 -12.33 -14.47 6.79
CA TRP A 212 -11.82 -14.65 5.42
C TRP A 212 -12.92 -14.46 4.37
N ARG A 213 -14.15 -14.94 4.64
CA ARG A 213 -15.32 -14.61 3.81
C ARG A 213 -15.57 -13.11 3.71
N VAL A 214 -15.45 -12.39 4.82
CA VAL A 214 -15.66 -10.93 4.83
C VAL A 214 -14.57 -10.23 4.04
N LEU A 215 -13.29 -10.58 4.24
CA LEU A 215 -12.19 -10.01 3.48
C LEU A 215 -12.40 -10.21 1.98
N ASP A 216 -12.63 -11.44 1.52
CA ASP A 216 -12.85 -11.74 0.10
C ASP A 216 -14.03 -10.94 -0.48
N ALA A 217 -15.16 -10.89 0.23
CA ALA A 217 -16.34 -10.16 -0.20
C ALA A 217 -16.09 -8.65 -0.37
N GLN A 218 -15.25 -8.05 0.47
CA GLN A 218 -14.87 -6.63 0.33
C GLN A 218 -13.88 -6.41 -0.81
N LEU A 219 -12.88 -7.29 -0.96
CA LEU A 219 -11.88 -7.17 -2.02
C LEU A 219 -12.49 -7.23 -3.43
N ARG A 220 -13.58 -7.98 -3.62
CA ARG A 220 -14.37 -8.03 -4.86
C ARG A 220 -15.13 -6.72 -5.18
N ARG A 221 -15.03 -5.68 -4.35
CA ARG A 221 -15.69 -4.38 -4.56
C ARG A 221 -14.69 -3.23 -4.71
N ILE A 222 -13.46 -3.40 -4.21
CA ILE A 222 -12.46 -2.35 -4.22
C ILE A 222 -11.75 -2.35 -5.57
N ARG A 223 -11.90 -1.26 -6.33
CA ARG A 223 -11.29 -1.10 -7.66
C ARG A 223 -9.85 -0.57 -7.62
N SER A 224 -9.55 0.29 -6.65
CA SER A 224 -8.24 0.91 -6.46
C SER A 224 -7.24 -0.10 -5.90
N TRP A 225 -6.10 -0.27 -6.55
CA TRP A 225 -5.06 -1.19 -6.13
C TRP A 225 -4.44 -0.80 -4.77
N SER A 226 -3.95 0.44 -4.63
CA SER A 226 -3.33 0.86 -3.35
C SER A 226 -4.32 0.82 -2.18
N SER A 227 -5.59 1.15 -2.41
CA SER A 227 -6.63 1.06 -1.39
C SER A 227 -6.95 -0.37 -0.99
N ALA A 228 -6.94 -1.32 -1.94
CA ALA A 228 -7.19 -2.72 -1.65
C ALA A 228 -6.04 -3.35 -0.88
N LEU A 229 -4.79 -3.09 -1.28
CA LEU A 229 -3.61 -3.58 -0.57
C LEU A 229 -3.56 -3.05 0.86
N GLN A 230 -3.87 -1.77 1.05
CA GLN A 230 -3.98 -1.18 2.39
C GLN A 230 -5.12 -1.79 3.21
N PHE A 231 -6.27 -2.04 2.58
CA PHE A 231 -7.39 -2.68 3.25
C PHE A 231 -7.04 -4.11 3.72
N ILE A 232 -6.29 -4.88 2.93
CA ILE A 232 -5.82 -6.21 3.35
C ILE A 232 -4.95 -6.10 4.60
N GLU A 233 -3.97 -5.20 4.60
CA GLU A 233 -3.05 -4.98 5.72
C GLU A 233 -3.82 -4.60 7.00
N GLU A 234 -4.67 -3.57 6.93
CA GLU A 234 -5.48 -3.12 8.07
C GLU A 234 -6.44 -4.20 8.58
N PHE A 235 -7.07 -4.94 7.65
CA PHE A 235 -8.01 -5.99 8.01
C PHE A 235 -7.31 -7.15 8.70
N VAL A 236 -6.15 -7.60 8.22
CA VAL A 236 -5.44 -8.69 8.89
C VAL A 236 -4.97 -8.26 10.27
N GLU A 237 -4.38 -7.07 10.41
CA GLU A 237 -3.91 -6.52 11.69
C GLU A 237 -5.05 -6.43 12.74
N ALA A 238 -6.20 -5.88 12.34
CA ALA A 238 -7.37 -5.73 13.23
C ALA A 238 -7.97 -7.07 13.70
N PHE A 239 -7.73 -8.15 12.96
CA PHE A 239 -8.30 -9.47 13.19
C PHE A 239 -7.24 -10.56 13.46
N GLU A 240 -5.99 -10.17 13.74
CA GLU A 240 -4.96 -11.07 14.27
C GLU A 240 -5.31 -11.52 15.71
N PRO A 241 -5.08 -12.79 16.07
CA PRO A 241 -5.30 -13.25 17.44
C PRO A 241 -4.27 -12.61 18.40
N GLY A 242 -4.64 -11.49 19.02
CA GLY A 242 -3.81 -10.81 20.02
C GLY A 242 -4.04 -9.30 20.13
N SER A 243 -4.44 -8.65 19.04
CA SER A 243 -4.56 -7.18 18.94
C SER A 243 -5.73 -6.58 19.74
N ASN A 244 -6.72 -7.40 20.13
CA ASN A 244 -7.96 -6.91 20.77
C ASN A 244 -8.01 -7.01 22.31
N SER A 245 -6.91 -7.40 22.98
CA SER A 245 -6.92 -7.57 24.45
C SER A 245 -6.48 -6.32 25.24
N GLN A 246 -5.80 -5.34 24.62
CA GLN A 246 -5.32 -4.14 25.32
C GLN A 246 -6.21 -2.90 25.14
N ASN A 247 -6.86 -2.70 23.98
CA ASN A 247 -7.62 -1.48 23.72
C ASN A 247 -9.02 -1.40 24.37
N ARG A 248 -9.57 -2.51 24.91
CA ARG A 248 -10.88 -2.49 25.58
C ARG A 248 -10.84 -2.25 27.09
N ARG A 249 -9.68 -2.34 27.74
CA ARG A 249 -9.57 -2.09 29.20
C ARG A 249 -9.29 -0.63 29.57
N GLY A 250 -8.66 0.16 28.70
CA GLY A 250 -8.34 1.56 28.99
C GLY A 250 -9.53 2.53 28.97
N ALA A 251 -10.62 2.20 28.26
CA ALA A 251 -11.78 3.09 28.11
C ALA A 251 -12.84 2.93 29.22
N ALA A 252 -12.78 1.85 30.02
CA ALA A 252 -13.77 1.56 31.05
C ALA A 252 -13.37 2.07 32.46
N GLU A 253 -12.09 2.34 32.71
CA GLU A 253 -11.59 2.71 34.05
C GLU A 253 -11.48 4.23 34.31
N SER A 254 -11.75 5.09 33.32
CA SER A 254 -11.66 6.56 33.49
C SER A 254 -12.97 7.26 33.87
N ARG A 255 -14.09 6.54 34.03
CA ARG A 255 -15.39 7.10 34.47
C ARG A 255 -15.88 6.47 35.78
N GLY A 256 -15.12 6.66 36.85
CA GLY A 256 -15.50 6.17 38.17
C GLY A 256 -14.64 6.70 39.29
N GLY A 257 -14.56 8.03 39.47
CA GLY A 257 -13.76 8.59 40.55
C GLY A 257 -14.10 10.04 40.89
N ARG A 258 -14.82 10.20 42.01
CA ARG A 258 -15.07 11.41 42.83
C ARG A 258 -16.21 12.33 42.40
N ARG A 259 -17.21 12.44 43.28
CA ARG A 259 -17.22 13.50 44.31
C ARG A 259 -17.99 13.05 45.55
N GLU A 260 -17.37 13.32 46.69
CA GLU A 260 -17.98 13.50 48.02
C GLU A 260 -18.88 14.75 48.01
#